data_AF-A0A662Q7B2-F1
#
_entry.id   AF-A0A662Q7B2-F1
#
_cell.length_a   1.000
_cell.length_b   1.000
_cell.length_c   1.000
_cell.angle_alpha   90.00
_cell.angle_beta   90.00
_cell.angle_gamma   90.00
#
_symmetry.space_group_name_H-M   'P 1'
#
loop_
_entity.id
_entity.type
_entity.pdbx_description
1 polymer ?
#
loop_
_entity_poly.entity_id
_entity_poly.type
_entity_poly.pdbx_seq_one_letter_code
_entity_poly.pdbx_strand_id
1 'polypeptide(L)'
;MAEETQETVFRRLQKVGKATYSVSLPKRWVVKRGLRPGDTVEINEELDGSLRIKPLEIKSKPLSCQINAELCRTPAQLVKLVIACYRVGYDSIEISFAGGAALETLKAVKDVIAKGLPGFELVEETGSKLFIRNVLDHSRYPLDDLLRRIQLAASAIFSNLIEFITTRRYELIPYIKDLRARAAEILQLHTRLLILYLKKREIGGFL
;
A
#
# COMPACT_ATOMS: atom_id res chain seq x y z
N MET A 1 25.54 9.17 16.13
CA MET A 1 25.82 8.06 15.18
C MET A 1 26.36 6.92 16.01
N ALA A 2 25.57 5.88 16.27
CA ALA A 2 26.06 4.70 16.97
C ALA A 2 26.45 3.66 15.92
N GLU A 3 27.72 3.28 15.90
CA GLU A 3 28.23 2.15 15.11
C GLU A 3 27.51 0.87 15.59
N GLU A 4 26.64 0.30 14.75
CA GLU A 4 26.13 -1.05 14.98
C GLU A 4 27.29 -2.03 14.78
N THR A 5 27.97 -2.37 15.86
CA THR A 5 28.98 -3.43 15.86
C THR A 5 28.29 -4.75 15.49
N GLN A 6 28.62 -5.32 14.33
CA GLN A 6 28.18 -6.67 13.96
C GLN A 6 28.88 -7.67 14.90
N GLU A 7 28.20 -8.09 15.97
CA GLU A 7 28.65 -9.20 16.80
C GLU A 7 28.64 -10.49 15.97
N THR A 8 29.82 -11.00 15.60
CA THR A 8 29.96 -12.31 14.95
C THR A 8 29.75 -13.41 15.99
N VAL A 9 28.69 -14.21 15.81
CA VAL A 9 28.30 -15.27 16.74
C VAL A 9 28.50 -16.64 16.08
N PHE A 10 29.39 -17.45 16.65
CA PHE A 10 29.65 -18.81 16.15
C PHE A 10 28.67 -19.82 16.76
N ARG A 11 28.16 -20.74 15.92
CA ARG A 11 27.25 -21.82 16.30
C ARG A 11 27.69 -23.12 15.64
N ARG A 12 27.52 -24.23 16.35
CA ARG A 12 27.81 -25.57 15.81
C ARG A 12 26.59 -26.09 15.07
N LEU A 13 26.83 -26.81 13.98
CA LEU A 13 25.81 -27.61 13.31
C LEU A 13 25.44 -28.81 14.20
N GLN A 14 24.15 -29.07 14.31
CA GLN A 14 23.60 -30.18 15.08
C GLN A 14 22.86 -31.11 14.14
N LYS A 15 23.22 -32.39 14.10
CA LYS A 15 22.51 -33.38 13.30
C LYS A 15 21.17 -33.70 13.94
N VAL A 16 20.09 -33.54 13.19
CA VAL A 16 18.72 -33.83 13.63
C VAL A 16 18.12 -34.79 12.61
N GLY A 17 17.92 -36.05 12.99
CA GLY A 17 17.43 -37.08 12.07
C GLY A 17 18.50 -37.62 11.09
N LYS A 18 18.05 -38.32 10.04
CA LYS A 18 18.95 -39.02 9.11
C LYS A 18 19.60 -38.09 8.07
N ALA A 19 18.90 -37.04 7.63
CA ALA A 19 19.30 -36.21 6.47
C ALA A 19 19.27 -34.69 6.73
N THR A 20 19.08 -34.25 7.97
CA THR A 20 18.92 -32.83 8.30
C THR A 20 19.89 -32.36 9.39
N TYR A 21 20.36 -31.13 9.25
CA TYR A 21 21.15 -30.42 10.25
C TYR A 21 20.36 -29.20 10.73
N SER A 22 20.64 -28.77 11.96
CA SER A 22 20.06 -27.57 12.55
C SER A 22 21.16 -26.68 13.12
N VAL A 23 20.88 -25.38 13.19
CA VAL A 23 21.73 -24.37 13.82
C VAL A 23 20.86 -23.48 14.70
N SER A 24 21.31 -23.18 15.91
CA SER A 24 20.55 -22.35 16.84
C SER A 24 20.69 -20.87 16.48
N LEU A 25 19.58 -20.19 16.23
CA LEU A 25 19.57 -18.75 15.98
C LEU A 25 19.90 -17.95 17.27
N PRO A 26 20.55 -16.79 17.18
CA PRO A 26 20.83 -15.95 18.35
C PRO A 26 19.53 -15.51 19.04
N LYS A 27 19.39 -15.80 20.35
CA LYS A 27 18.19 -15.45 21.14
C LYS A 27 17.83 -13.96 21.03
N ARG A 28 18.81 -13.06 21.09
CA ARG A 28 18.61 -11.61 20.93
C ARG A 28 17.95 -11.26 19.59
N TRP A 29 18.39 -11.90 18.50
CA TRP A 29 17.83 -11.69 17.16
C TRP A 29 16.39 -12.22 17.07
N VAL A 30 16.14 -13.43 17.59
CA VAL A 30 14.80 -14.05 17.62
C VAL A 30 13.81 -13.15 18.34
N VAL A 31 14.18 -12.66 19.53
CA VAL A 31 13.35 -11.74 20.34
C VAL A 31 13.19 -10.38 19.66
N LYS A 32 14.26 -9.78 19.12
CA LYS A 32 14.22 -8.50 18.39
C LYS A 32 13.30 -8.57 17.17
N ARG A 33 13.15 -9.75 16.56
CA ARG A 33 12.28 -10.01 15.40
C ARG A 33 10.89 -10.53 15.78
N GLY A 34 10.57 -10.66 17.06
CA GLY A 34 9.25 -11.10 17.53
C GLY A 34 8.90 -12.56 17.21
N LEU A 35 9.90 -13.38 16.87
CA LEU A 35 9.72 -14.77 16.47
C LEU A 35 9.44 -15.68 17.67
N ARG A 36 8.58 -16.67 17.48
CA ARG A 36 8.17 -17.67 18.48
C ARG A 36 8.56 -19.08 18.02
N PRO A 37 8.68 -20.05 18.95
CA PRO A 37 8.86 -21.45 18.57
C PRO A 37 7.75 -21.91 17.62
N GLY A 38 8.13 -22.46 16.46
CA GLY A 38 7.20 -22.88 15.41
C GLY A 38 7.08 -21.91 14.24
N ASP A 39 7.59 -20.68 14.37
CA ASP A 39 7.60 -19.72 13.26
C ASP A 39 8.61 -20.12 12.16
N THR A 40 8.22 -19.92 10.91
CA THR A 40 9.05 -20.20 9.74
C THR A 40 10.01 -19.04 9.46
N VAL A 41 11.24 -19.36 9.06
CA VAL A 41 12.23 -18.39 8.55
C VAL A 41 12.61 -18.76 7.12
N GLU A 42 12.91 -17.74 6.31
CA GLU A 42 13.42 -17.94 4.95
C GLU A 42 14.94 -18.04 5.00
N ILE A 43 15.49 -19.05 4.32
CA ILE A 43 16.93 -19.30 4.21
C ILE A 43 17.26 -19.33 2.72
N ASN A 44 18.07 -18.38 2.27
CA ASN A 44 18.53 -18.30 0.88
C ASN A 44 20.04 -18.48 0.84
N GLU A 45 20.53 -19.20 -0.16
CA GLU A 45 21.96 -19.27 -0.47
C GLU A 45 22.33 -18.10 -1.38
N GLU A 46 23.29 -17.30 -0.95
CA GLU A 46 23.82 -16.17 -1.72
C GLU A 46 24.89 -16.66 -2.71
N LEU A 47 25.27 -15.80 -3.67
CA LEU A 47 26.23 -16.16 -4.72
C LEU A 47 27.63 -16.53 -4.19
N ASP A 48 27.98 -16.07 -2.98
CA ASP A 48 29.23 -16.40 -2.30
C ASP A 48 29.17 -17.70 -1.49
N GLY A 49 28.06 -18.43 -1.55
CA GLY A 49 27.82 -19.68 -0.80
C GLY A 49 27.42 -19.44 0.67
N SER A 50 27.22 -18.19 1.08
CA SER A 50 26.70 -17.89 2.42
C SER A 50 25.19 -18.13 2.50
N LEU A 51 24.69 -18.50 3.68
CA LEU A 51 23.25 -18.60 3.93
C LEU A 51 22.73 -17.32 4.58
N ARG A 52 21.83 -16.62 3.91
CA ARG A 52 21.09 -15.49 4.46
C ARG A 52 19.79 -15.98 5.08
N ILE A 53 19.65 -15.77 6.39
CA ILE A 53 18.44 -16.07 7.14
C ILE A 53 17.68 -14.76 7.40
N LYS A 54 16.40 -14.72 7.04
CA LYS A 54 15.50 -13.62 7.38
C LYS A 54 14.18 -14.18 7.93
N PRO A 55 13.49 -13.45 8.83
CA PRO A 55 12.13 -13.81 9.20
C PRO A 55 11.32 -13.96 7.92
N LEU A 56 10.45 -14.97 7.86
CA LEU A 56 9.46 -15.00 6.80
C LEU A 56 8.66 -13.71 6.97
N GLU A 57 8.80 -12.76 6.04
CA GLU A 57 7.76 -11.75 5.90
C GLU A 57 6.52 -12.59 5.64
N ILE A 58 5.65 -12.72 6.64
CA ILE A 58 4.28 -13.06 6.38
C ILE A 58 3.89 -11.98 5.37
N LYS A 59 3.88 -12.32 4.08
CA LYS A 59 3.07 -11.59 3.12
C LYS A 59 1.70 -11.69 3.76
N SER A 60 1.33 -10.67 4.53
CA SER A 60 0.01 -10.54 5.10
C SER A 60 -0.90 -10.94 3.97
N LYS A 61 -1.78 -11.94 4.20
CA LYS A 61 -2.73 -12.36 3.17
C LYS A 61 -3.25 -11.08 2.51
N PRO A 62 -3.16 -10.97 1.16
CA PRO A 62 -3.54 -9.73 0.49
C PRO A 62 -4.93 -9.36 0.99
N LEU A 63 -5.04 -8.15 1.52
CA LEU A 63 -6.27 -7.71 2.17
C LEU A 63 -7.34 -7.64 1.07
N SER A 64 -8.34 -8.51 1.12
CA SER A 64 -9.44 -8.50 0.15
C SER A 64 -10.74 -8.00 0.77
N CYS A 65 -11.49 -7.21 0.00
CA CYS A 65 -12.82 -6.74 0.36
C CYS A 65 -13.83 -7.23 -0.66
N GLN A 66 -14.99 -7.71 -0.19
CA GLN A 66 -16.15 -7.99 -1.03
C GLN A 66 -17.23 -6.96 -0.76
N ILE A 67 -17.77 -6.37 -1.82
CA ILE A 67 -18.83 -5.37 -1.77
C ILE A 67 -20.02 -5.90 -2.56
N ASN A 68 -21.15 -6.09 -1.89
CA ASN A 68 -22.41 -6.32 -2.56
C ASN A 68 -23.00 -4.97 -2.99
N ALA A 69 -23.03 -4.70 -4.30
CA ALA A 69 -23.51 -3.43 -4.84
C ALA A 69 -25.00 -3.20 -4.58
N GLU A 70 -25.81 -4.26 -4.38
CA GLU A 70 -27.24 -4.17 -4.09
C GLU A 70 -27.53 -3.49 -2.74
N LEU A 71 -26.56 -3.50 -1.82
CA LEU A 71 -26.67 -2.82 -0.53
C LEU A 71 -26.39 -1.32 -0.63
N CYS A 72 -25.91 -0.84 -1.79
CA CYS A 72 -25.67 0.57 -2.06
C CYS A 72 -26.91 1.19 -2.72
N ARG A 73 -27.48 2.22 -2.08
CA ARG A 73 -28.67 2.92 -2.61
C ARG A 73 -28.34 3.81 -3.81
N THR A 74 -27.09 4.25 -3.95
CA THR A 74 -26.66 5.14 -5.04
C THR A 74 -25.25 4.79 -5.54
N PRO A 75 -24.91 5.13 -6.79
CA PRO A 75 -23.54 5.00 -7.32
C PRO A 75 -22.50 5.70 -6.45
N ALA A 76 -22.85 6.86 -5.88
CA ALA A 76 -21.98 7.63 -5.01
C ALA A 76 -21.65 6.90 -3.69
N GLN A 77 -22.56 6.09 -3.16
CA GLN A 77 -22.28 5.27 -1.97
C GLN A 77 -21.28 4.17 -2.29
N LEU A 78 -21.45 3.49 -3.43
CA LEU A 78 -20.49 2.47 -3.89
C LEU A 78 -19.10 3.07 -4.10
N VAL A 79 -19.02 4.21 -4.78
CA VAL A 79 -17.75 4.95 -4.97
C VAL A 79 -17.08 5.26 -3.62
N LYS A 80 -17.84 5.72 -2.62
CA LYS A 80 -17.30 5.98 -1.28
C LYS A 80 -16.75 4.73 -0.61
N LEU A 81 -17.41 3.57 -0.77
CA LEU A 81 -16.89 2.30 -0.26
C LEU A 81 -15.59 1.90 -0.95
N VAL A 82 -15.51 2.05 -2.27
CA VAL A 82 -14.27 1.76 -3.02
C VAL A 82 -13.12 2.66 -2.54
N ILE A 83 -13.35 3.96 -2.37
CA ILE A 83 -12.35 4.89 -1.80
C ILE A 83 -11.98 4.49 -0.36
N ALA A 84 -12.95 4.09 0.47
CA ALA A 84 -12.68 3.66 1.83
C ALA A 84 -11.80 2.40 1.86
N CYS A 85 -12.11 1.41 1.03
CA CYS A 85 -11.31 0.20 0.90
C CYS A 85 -9.88 0.52 0.42
N TYR A 86 -9.73 1.45 -0.51
CA TYR A 86 -8.41 1.96 -0.90
C TYR A 86 -7.65 2.55 0.29
N ARG A 87 -8.24 3.47 1.05
CA ARG A 87 -7.57 4.12 2.19
C ARG A 87 -7.21 3.12 3.30
N VAL A 88 -8.10 2.17 3.56
CA VAL A 88 -7.93 1.16 4.61
C VAL A 88 -6.78 0.18 4.30
N GLY A 89 -6.33 0.13 3.04
CA GLY A 89 -5.18 -0.67 2.64
C GLY A 89 -5.52 -2.00 1.97
N TYR A 90 -6.76 -2.20 1.50
CA TYR A 90 -7.11 -3.43 0.78
C TYR A 90 -6.31 -3.55 -0.53
N ASP A 91 -5.78 -4.74 -0.80
CA ASP A 91 -5.01 -5.08 -2.01
C ASP A 91 -5.90 -5.51 -3.16
N SER A 92 -7.12 -5.96 -2.88
CA SER A 92 -8.13 -6.24 -3.89
C SER A 92 -9.56 -5.94 -3.41
N ILE A 93 -10.41 -5.56 -4.34
CA ILE A 93 -11.84 -5.36 -4.11
C ILE A 93 -12.61 -6.15 -5.16
N GLU A 94 -13.54 -6.97 -4.72
CA GLU A 94 -14.53 -7.62 -5.56
C GLU A 94 -15.89 -6.96 -5.32
N ILE A 95 -16.52 -6.49 -6.39
CA ILE A 95 -17.85 -5.88 -6.34
C ILE A 95 -18.80 -6.80 -7.11
N SER A 96 -19.87 -7.26 -6.47
CA SER A 96 -20.89 -8.12 -7.08
C SER A 96 -22.19 -7.37 -7.35
N PHE A 97 -22.84 -7.70 -8.47
CA PHE A 97 -24.12 -7.14 -8.94
C PHE A 97 -25.09 -8.29 -9.21
N ALA A 98 -26.24 -8.32 -8.53
CA ALA A 98 -27.18 -9.44 -8.63
C ALA A 98 -28.01 -9.38 -9.93
N GLY A 99 -28.35 -8.18 -10.39
CA GLY A 99 -29.10 -7.93 -11.64
C GLY A 99 -28.24 -7.38 -12.79
N GLY A 100 -26.93 -7.32 -12.60
CA GLY A 100 -26.00 -6.65 -13.49
C GLY A 100 -25.75 -5.18 -13.14
N ALA A 101 -24.63 -4.63 -13.59
CA ALA A 101 -24.22 -3.28 -13.22
C ALA A 101 -24.82 -2.21 -14.14
N ALA A 102 -25.49 -1.20 -13.56
CA ALA A 102 -25.93 -0.03 -14.31
C ALA A 102 -24.73 0.74 -14.89
N LEU A 103 -24.86 1.24 -16.12
CA LEU A 103 -23.78 1.92 -16.84
C LEU A 103 -23.25 3.15 -16.07
N GLU A 104 -24.14 3.90 -15.41
CA GLU A 104 -23.76 5.04 -14.57
C GLU A 104 -22.88 4.61 -13.39
N THR A 105 -23.22 3.51 -12.73
CA THR A 105 -22.45 2.94 -11.61
C THR A 105 -21.07 2.48 -12.08
N LEU A 106 -21.00 1.75 -13.20
CA LEU A 106 -19.74 1.31 -13.79
C LEU A 106 -18.84 2.50 -14.12
N LYS A 107 -19.41 3.53 -14.77
CA LYS A 107 -18.68 4.76 -15.12
C LYS A 107 -18.16 5.46 -13.88
N ALA A 108 -18.98 5.62 -12.84
CA ALA A 108 -18.59 6.26 -11.60
C ALA A 108 -17.44 5.53 -10.88
N VAL A 109 -17.49 4.19 -10.84
CA VAL A 109 -16.42 3.36 -10.26
C VAL A 109 -15.12 3.45 -11.09
N LYS A 110 -15.21 3.36 -12.42
CA LYS A 110 -14.04 3.50 -13.30
C LYS A 110 -13.41 4.89 -13.20
N ASP A 111 -14.24 5.94 -13.17
CA ASP A 111 -13.78 7.33 -13.06
C ASP A 111 -13.00 7.57 -11.77
N VAL A 112 -13.47 7.04 -10.63
CA VAL A 112 -12.76 7.22 -9.36
C VAL A 112 -11.44 6.44 -9.32
N ILE A 113 -11.41 5.24 -9.89
CA ILE A 113 -10.18 4.42 -9.98
C ILE A 113 -9.14 5.17 -10.79
N ALA A 114 -9.50 5.59 -12.01
CA ALA A 114 -8.57 6.22 -12.95
C ALA A 114 -8.03 7.58 -12.48
N LYS A 115 -8.83 8.37 -11.76
CA LYS A 115 -8.50 9.78 -11.43
C LYS A 115 -8.13 10.01 -9.96
N GLY A 116 -8.22 9.00 -9.11
CA GLY A 116 -8.23 9.23 -7.66
C GLY A 116 -7.57 8.17 -6.81
N LEU A 117 -7.33 6.97 -7.33
CA LEU A 117 -6.85 5.82 -6.54
C LEU A 117 -5.56 5.26 -7.14
N PRO A 118 -4.40 5.95 -6.97
CA PRO A 118 -3.14 5.51 -7.54
C PRO A 118 -2.83 4.05 -7.18
N GLY A 119 -2.57 3.26 -8.21
CA GLY A 119 -2.22 1.84 -8.11
C GLY A 119 -3.38 0.86 -8.13
N PHE A 120 -4.62 1.31 -7.97
CA PHE A 120 -5.75 0.44 -8.23
C PHE A 120 -5.99 0.33 -9.73
N GLU A 121 -6.12 -0.90 -10.20
CA GLU A 121 -6.43 -1.23 -11.58
C GLU A 121 -7.65 -2.16 -11.62
N LEU A 122 -8.52 -1.94 -12.60
CA LEU A 122 -9.62 -2.85 -12.90
C LEU A 122 -9.06 -4.02 -13.72
N VAL A 123 -9.07 -5.21 -13.12
CA VAL A 123 -8.50 -6.44 -13.70
C VAL A 123 -9.57 -7.27 -14.40
N GLU A 124 -10.80 -7.25 -13.89
CA GLU A 124 -11.92 -8.01 -14.45
C GLU A 124 -13.19 -7.16 -14.42
N GLU A 125 -13.94 -7.21 -15.52
CA GLU A 125 -15.27 -6.65 -15.63
C GLU A 125 -16.16 -7.65 -16.36
N THR A 126 -17.18 -8.13 -15.66
CA THR A 126 -18.24 -8.96 -16.22
C THR A 126 -19.59 -8.30 -15.94
N GLY A 127 -20.67 -8.82 -16.51
CA GLY A 127 -22.01 -8.28 -16.26
C GLY A 127 -22.37 -8.25 -14.77
N SER A 128 -21.89 -9.22 -13.98
CA SER A 128 -22.24 -9.39 -12.56
C SER A 128 -21.11 -9.08 -11.58
N LYS A 129 -19.91 -8.72 -12.05
CA LYS A 129 -18.74 -8.53 -11.18
C LYS A 129 -17.73 -7.51 -11.71
N LEU A 130 -17.15 -6.74 -10.79
CA LEU A 130 -15.91 -6.01 -11.00
C LEU A 130 -14.82 -6.52 -10.05
N PHE A 131 -13.61 -6.70 -10.55
CA PHE A 131 -12.45 -7.07 -9.75
C PHE A 131 -11.35 -6.01 -9.89
N ILE A 132 -11.02 -5.37 -8.77
CA ILE A 132 -10.04 -4.30 -8.68
C ILE A 132 -8.85 -4.82 -7.89
N ARG A 133 -7.62 -4.54 -8.34
CA ARG A 133 -6.38 -4.94 -7.67
C ARG A 133 -5.44 -3.76 -7.54
N ASN A 134 -4.73 -3.70 -6.43
CA ASN A 134 -3.59 -2.82 -6.27
C ASN A 134 -2.33 -3.43 -6.90
N VAL A 135 -1.71 -2.71 -7.82
CA VAL A 135 -0.46 -3.12 -8.50
C VAL A 135 0.76 -2.35 -8.01
N LEU A 136 0.58 -1.30 -7.19
CA LEU A 136 1.71 -0.52 -6.70
C LEU A 136 2.49 -1.24 -5.62
N ASP A 137 3.81 -1.28 -5.82
CA ASP A 137 4.79 -1.58 -4.78
C ASP A 137 5.03 -0.34 -3.91
N HIS A 138 4.35 -0.32 -2.78
CA HIS A 138 4.40 0.78 -1.81
C HIS A 138 5.80 1.05 -1.23
N SER A 139 6.72 0.07 -1.26
CA SER A 139 8.09 0.26 -0.74
C SER A 139 8.87 1.35 -1.50
N ARG A 140 8.45 1.64 -2.74
CA ARG A 140 9.05 2.63 -3.63
C ARG A 140 8.57 4.06 -3.37
N TYR A 141 7.65 4.27 -2.44
CA TYR A 141 7.04 5.57 -2.15
C TYR A 141 7.21 5.95 -0.67
N PRO A 142 8.37 6.46 -0.25
CA PRO A 142 8.58 6.96 1.10
C PRO A 142 7.58 8.07 1.45
N LEU A 143 7.03 8.06 2.68
CA LEU A 143 6.06 9.07 3.13
C LEU A 143 6.61 10.49 3.01
N ASP A 144 7.89 10.71 3.35
CA ASP A 144 8.53 12.02 3.29
C ASP A 144 8.58 12.60 1.87
N ASP A 145 8.76 11.74 0.86
CA ASP A 145 8.76 12.16 -0.54
C ASP A 145 7.34 12.57 -0.99
N LEU A 146 6.32 11.79 -0.61
CA LEU A 146 4.92 12.14 -0.89
C LEU A 146 4.52 13.45 -0.21
N LEU A 147 4.92 13.66 1.05
CA LEU A 147 4.68 14.92 1.77
C LEU A 147 5.34 16.10 1.06
N ARG A 148 6.60 15.97 0.66
CA ARG A 148 7.31 17.01 -0.10
C ARG A 148 6.58 17.33 -1.41
N ARG A 149 6.12 16.33 -2.16
CA ARG A 149 5.36 16.53 -3.40
C ARG A 149 4.03 17.26 -3.15
N ILE A 150 3.33 16.95 -2.05
CA ILE A 150 2.11 17.68 -1.66
C ILE A 150 2.43 19.15 -1.36
N GLN A 151 3.51 19.43 -0.62
CA GLN A 151 3.94 20.81 -0.32
C GLN A 151 4.27 21.61 -1.59
N LEU A 152 4.98 20.99 -2.53
CA LEU A 152 5.29 21.61 -3.82
C LEU A 152 4.01 21.87 -4.64
N ALA A 153 3.09 20.91 -4.70
CA ALA A 153 1.83 21.07 -5.40
C ALA A 153 0.96 22.17 -4.78
N ALA A 154 0.87 22.23 -3.44
CA ALA A 154 0.16 23.28 -2.73
C ALA A 154 0.75 24.66 -3.02
N SER A 155 2.08 24.79 -2.95
CA SER A 155 2.78 26.04 -3.27
C SER A 155 2.50 26.49 -4.71
N ALA A 156 2.55 25.56 -5.67
CA ALA A 156 2.21 25.86 -7.06
C ALA A 156 0.75 26.32 -7.22
N ILE A 157 -0.20 25.66 -6.57
CA ILE A 157 -1.62 26.05 -6.59
C ILE A 157 -1.79 27.49 -6.07
N PHE A 158 -1.18 27.82 -4.93
CA PHE A 158 -1.28 29.16 -4.34
C PHE A 158 -0.65 30.23 -5.24
N SER A 159 0.54 29.99 -5.78
CA SER A 159 1.19 30.92 -6.72
C SER A 159 0.33 31.19 -7.96
N ASN A 160 -0.24 30.14 -8.56
CA ASN A 160 -1.10 30.28 -9.75
C ASN A 160 -2.43 30.98 -9.42
N LEU A 161 -2.98 30.77 -8.22
CA LEU A 161 -4.18 31.48 -7.77
C LEU A 161 -3.91 32.98 -7.58
N ILE A 162 -2.77 33.35 -6.98
CA ILE A 162 -2.37 34.75 -6.81
C ILE A 162 -2.20 35.41 -8.19
N GLU A 163 -1.51 34.74 -9.12
CA GLU A 163 -1.37 35.23 -10.50
C GLU A 163 -2.73 35.42 -11.17
N PHE A 164 -3.61 34.42 -11.08
CA PHE A 164 -4.95 34.47 -11.65
C PHE A 164 -5.76 35.68 -11.11
N ILE A 165 -5.74 35.91 -9.79
CA ILE A 165 -6.49 37.01 -9.18
C ILE A 165 -5.94 38.38 -9.59
N THR A 166 -4.61 38.49 -9.71
CA THR A 166 -3.93 39.74 -10.04
C THR A 166 -4.06 40.10 -11.53
N THR A 167 -3.94 39.10 -12.40
CA THR A 167 -3.87 39.29 -13.85
C THR A 167 -5.18 38.98 -14.59
N ARG A 168 -6.13 38.33 -13.92
CA ARG A 168 -7.39 37.83 -14.50
C ARG A 168 -7.21 36.87 -15.69
N ARG A 169 -6.09 36.15 -15.73
CA ARG A 169 -5.80 35.13 -16.76
C ARG A 169 -6.60 33.84 -16.51
N TYR A 170 -7.83 33.79 -17.01
CA TYR A 170 -8.73 32.64 -16.85
C TYR A 170 -8.18 31.31 -17.39
N GLU A 171 -7.21 31.36 -18.29
CA GLU A 171 -6.42 30.22 -18.78
C GLU A 171 -5.70 29.44 -17.65
N LEU A 172 -5.45 30.05 -16.49
CA LEU A 172 -4.85 29.37 -15.34
C LEU A 172 -5.83 28.45 -14.60
N ILE A 173 -7.14 28.61 -14.78
CA ILE A 173 -8.15 27.84 -14.03
C ILE A 173 -8.05 26.33 -14.29
N PRO A 174 -8.01 25.84 -15.56
CA PRO A 174 -7.81 24.42 -15.83
C PRO A 174 -6.52 23.89 -15.22
N TYR A 175 -5.42 24.64 -15.35
CA TYR A 175 -4.12 24.25 -14.80
C TYR A 175 -4.15 24.10 -13.26
N ILE A 176 -4.80 25.03 -12.56
CA ILE A 176 -5.00 24.95 -11.10
C ILE A 176 -5.87 23.73 -10.73
N LYS A 177 -6.91 23.44 -11.50
CA LYS A 177 -7.75 22.25 -11.28
C LYS A 177 -6.95 20.95 -11.42
N ASP A 178 -6.06 20.87 -12.41
CA ASP A 178 -5.20 19.70 -12.64
C ASP A 178 -4.14 19.54 -11.56
N LEU A 179 -3.54 20.64 -11.08
CA LEU A 179 -2.63 20.60 -9.92
C LEU A 179 -3.36 20.10 -8.67
N ARG A 180 -4.58 20.58 -8.43
CA ARG A 180 -5.42 20.14 -7.30
C ARG A 180 -5.77 18.65 -7.40
N ALA A 181 -6.10 18.15 -8.59
CA ALA A 181 -6.40 16.73 -8.81
C ALA A 181 -5.18 15.86 -8.49
N ARG A 182 -3.99 16.21 -9.03
CA ARG A 182 -2.73 15.52 -8.74
C ARG A 182 -2.38 15.54 -7.26
N ALA A 183 -2.57 16.67 -6.57
CA ALA A 183 -2.35 16.77 -5.13
C ALA A 183 -3.30 15.83 -4.35
N ALA A 184 -4.56 15.72 -4.77
CA ALA A 184 -5.52 14.83 -4.15
C ALA A 184 -5.15 13.35 -4.32
N GLU A 185 -4.66 12.93 -5.49
CA GLU A 185 -4.14 11.58 -5.73
C GLU A 185 -2.98 11.23 -4.80
N ILE A 186 -2.00 12.15 -4.68
CA ILE A 186 -0.85 11.95 -3.78
C ILE A 186 -1.31 11.85 -2.32
N LEU A 187 -2.29 12.66 -1.91
CA LEU A 187 -2.85 12.61 -0.57
C LEU A 187 -3.58 11.28 -0.29
N GLN A 188 -4.28 10.72 -1.27
CA GLN A 188 -4.92 9.41 -1.15
C GLN A 188 -3.88 8.32 -0.92
N LEU A 189 -2.83 8.30 -1.74
CA LEU A 189 -1.72 7.35 -1.59
C LEU A 189 -1.04 7.52 -0.23
N HIS A 190 -0.71 8.75 0.16
CA HIS A 190 -0.12 9.06 1.46
C HIS A 190 -0.99 8.55 2.62
N THR A 191 -2.30 8.79 2.57
CA THR A 191 -3.26 8.32 3.59
C THR A 191 -3.29 6.80 3.68
N ARG A 192 -3.33 6.11 2.52
CA ARG A 192 -3.28 4.65 2.46
C ARG A 192 -2.00 4.12 3.09
N LEU A 193 -0.85 4.67 2.71
CA LEU A 193 0.44 4.27 3.26
C LEU A 193 0.49 4.48 4.76
N LEU A 194 0.07 5.64 5.25
CA LEU A 194 0.02 5.95 6.68
C LEU A 194 -0.81 4.91 7.45
N ILE A 195 -2.00 4.57 6.94
CA ILE A 195 -2.87 3.54 7.54
C ILE A 195 -2.20 2.16 7.50
N LEU A 196 -1.57 1.79 6.39
CA LEU A 196 -0.84 0.52 6.28
C LEU A 196 0.33 0.45 7.28
N TYR A 197 1.10 1.53 7.44
CA TYR A 197 2.17 1.62 8.42
C TYR A 197 1.65 1.53 9.86
N LEU A 198 0.54 2.21 10.17
CA LEU A 198 -0.10 2.14 11.49
C LEU A 198 -0.68 0.75 11.78
N LYS A 199 -1.27 0.08 10.79
CA LYS A 199 -1.78 -1.29 10.94
C LYS A 199 -0.66 -2.33 11.09
N LYS A 200 0.47 -2.12 10.41
CA LYS A 200 1.66 -2.97 10.58
C LYS A 200 2.40 -2.69 11.89
N ARG A 201 2.06 -1.62 12.62
CA ARG A 201 2.62 -1.28 13.94
C ARG A 201 2.07 -2.15 15.09
N GLU A 202 2.15 -3.48 14.94
CA GLU A 202 2.72 -4.31 16.02
C GLU A 202 4.26 -4.08 16.12
N ILE A 203 4.86 -3.38 15.14
CA ILE A 203 6.24 -2.86 15.15
C ILE A 203 6.27 -1.41 15.69
N GLY A 204 5.56 -1.14 16.78
CA GLY A 204 5.73 0.06 17.60
C GLY A 204 6.94 -0.05 18.55
N GLY A 205 8.03 -0.68 18.11
CA GLY A 205 9.22 -0.95 18.94
C GLY A 205 10.39 0.00 18.72
N PHE A 206 10.28 0.97 17.83
CA PHE A 206 11.37 1.89 17.48
C PHE A 206 10.91 3.34 17.20
N LEU A 207 9.87 3.80 17.93
CA LEU A 207 9.77 5.21 18.27
C LEU A 207 10.26 5.37 19.71
#